data_AF-A0A935NZK3-F1
#
_entry.id   AF-A0A935NZK3-F1
#
_cell.length_a   1.000
_cell.length_b   1.000
_cell.length_c   1.000
_cell.angle_alpha   90.00
_cell.angle_beta   90.00
_cell.angle_gamma   90.00
#
_symmetry.space_group_name_H-M   'P 1'
#
loop_
_entity.id
_entity.type
_entity.pdbx_description
1 polymer ?
#
loop_
_entity_poly.entity_id
_entity_poly.type
_entity_poly.pdbx_seq_one_letter_code
_entity_poly.pdbx_strand_id
1 'polypeptide(L)'
;MTAAAAPRPPRPRPTPTATPKKTARRSQAQDGKERRHGLKKRSNELRLTRVYDAPVRAVWDAWTIPEQVEKWWGPRGFTITTHAKDLRVGGTWRYTMHGPDGVDYPNVTKYFVVEPYEKLVYDHGGTDDTPPLFRVTVTFSEERGKTTMEMIMSLATPEAAEQIAGFIKKAGGHATWDRLAEHLEQAATGRSTFVINRTFDAPIARVFEMWTSPEHLARWLAPVGTTMRFLRSEIAPGKSTLFAITGAHGAMHVRAEYLAIEPPRRVVYAQQFVDEHERPAPAPGADTWPATLLMTVLFTEETPERTRVTLTSEPHGVASAAELEAFTRERAGMTLGFTGSFDVLEALLAPAHAA
;
A
#
# COMPACT_ATOMS: atom_id res chain seq x y z
N MET A 1 28.27 6.88 -4.52
CA MET A 1 27.77 7.89 -5.47
C MET A 1 26.68 8.67 -4.77
N THR A 2 26.90 9.96 -4.62
CA THR A 2 26.05 10.95 -3.94
C THR A 2 24.68 11.08 -4.61
N ALA A 3 23.59 11.06 -3.83
CA ALA A 3 22.31 11.58 -4.29
C ALA A 3 22.49 13.08 -4.58
N ALA A 4 22.36 13.42 -5.86
CA ALA A 4 22.60 14.77 -6.34
C ALA A 4 21.54 15.74 -5.82
N ALA A 5 22.02 16.88 -5.31
CA ALA A 5 21.22 18.07 -5.08
C ALA A 5 20.47 18.46 -6.37
N ALA A 6 19.21 18.85 -6.24
CA ALA A 6 18.45 19.42 -7.34
C ALA A 6 19.10 20.74 -7.82
N PRO A 7 19.19 21.01 -9.14
CA PRO A 7 19.84 22.21 -9.66
C PRO A 7 19.00 23.47 -9.42
N ARG A 8 19.70 24.59 -9.12
CA ARG A 8 19.10 25.93 -8.93
C ARG A 8 18.48 26.47 -10.23
N PRO A 9 17.30 27.12 -10.18
CA PRO A 9 16.80 27.91 -11.31
C PRO A 9 17.57 29.23 -11.46
N PRO A 10 17.77 29.75 -12.69
CA PRO A 10 18.47 31.00 -12.92
C PRO A 10 17.63 32.22 -12.48
N ARG A 11 18.29 33.21 -11.87
CA ARG A 11 17.69 34.51 -11.54
C ARG A 11 17.30 35.25 -12.83
N PRO A 12 16.10 35.86 -12.92
CA PRO A 12 15.78 36.74 -14.04
C PRO A 12 16.60 38.03 -13.95
N ARG A 13 17.29 38.38 -15.05
CA ARG A 13 17.81 39.74 -15.27
C ARG A 13 16.69 40.66 -15.75
N PRO A 14 16.69 41.95 -15.38
CA PRO A 14 15.65 42.89 -15.80
C PRO A 14 15.82 43.24 -17.28
N THR A 15 14.72 43.18 -18.04
CA THR A 15 14.69 43.59 -19.46
C THR A 15 14.17 45.03 -19.57
N PRO A 16 14.72 45.88 -20.47
CA PRO A 16 14.40 47.30 -20.53
C PRO A 16 13.03 47.60 -21.14
N THR A 17 12.45 48.70 -20.68
CA THR A 17 11.24 49.37 -21.14
C THR A 17 11.30 49.71 -22.64
N ALA A 18 10.26 49.34 -23.40
CA ALA A 18 10.04 49.80 -24.77
C ALA A 18 8.60 50.30 -24.98
N THR A 19 8.52 51.50 -25.55
CA THR A 19 7.36 52.38 -25.78
C THR A 19 6.39 51.85 -26.86
N PRO A 20 5.08 52.16 -26.82
CA PRO A 20 4.10 51.56 -27.73
C PRO A 20 4.03 52.28 -29.09
N LYS A 21 3.82 51.51 -30.17
CA LYS A 21 3.31 52.03 -31.45
C LYS A 21 2.03 51.30 -31.87
N LYS A 22 1.00 52.11 -32.12
CA LYS A 22 -0.31 51.76 -32.69
C LYS A 22 -0.17 51.26 -34.13
N THR A 23 -0.96 50.26 -34.49
CA THR A 23 -1.69 50.23 -35.77
C THR A 23 -2.90 49.30 -35.67
N ALA A 24 -4.05 49.81 -36.12
CA ALA A 24 -5.32 49.11 -36.18
C ALA A 24 -5.54 48.51 -37.57
N ARG A 25 -6.24 47.35 -37.67
CA ARG A 25 -7.31 47.15 -38.65
C ARG A 25 -8.09 45.83 -38.48
N ARG A 26 -9.39 46.04 -38.26
CA ARG A 26 -10.59 45.42 -38.84
C ARG A 26 -10.94 43.92 -38.65
N SER A 27 -12.23 43.78 -38.38
CA SER A 27 -13.10 42.63 -38.14
C SER A 27 -13.25 41.63 -39.29
N GLN A 28 -13.57 40.38 -38.95
CA GLN A 28 -14.83 39.74 -39.34
C GLN A 28 -15.09 38.46 -38.53
N ALA A 29 -16.36 38.26 -38.20
CA ALA A 29 -16.90 37.18 -37.40
C ALA A 29 -16.97 35.86 -38.19
N GLN A 30 -16.82 34.72 -37.50
CA GLN A 30 -17.61 33.52 -37.83
C GLN A 30 -17.57 32.48 -36.70
N ASP A 31 -18.71 31.79 -36.60
CA ASP A 31 -19.14 30.78 -35.64
C ASP A 31 -18.06 29.84 -35.09
N GLY A 32 -18.02 29.75 -33.76
CA GLY A 32 -17.30 28.72 -33.03
C GLY A 32 -18.15 28.25 -31.87
N LYS A 33 -18.96 27.22 -32.12
CA LYS A 33 -19.70 26.44 -31.12
C LYS A 33 -18.69 25.89 -30.10
N GLU A 34 -18.44 26.64 -29.02
CA GLU A 34 -17.55 26.23 -27.94
C GLU A 34 -18.09 24.95 -27.30
N ARG A 35 -17.54 23.82 -27.73
CA ARG A 35 -17.57 22.58 -26.97
C ARG A 35 -16.82 22.87 -25.67
N ARG A 36 -17.56 23.17 -24.60
CA ARG A 36 -17.07 23.09 -23.22
C ARG A 36 -16.73 21.62 -22.92
N HIS A 37 -15.59 21.14 -23.41
CA HIS A 37 -14.90 20.03 -22.80
C HIS A 37 -14.46 20.52 -21.44
N GLY A 38 -15.23 20.21 -20.40
CA GLY A 38 -14.80 20.41 -19.04
C GLY A 38 -13.49 19.67 -18.84
N LEU A 39 -12.36 20.40 -18.79
CA LEU A 39 -11.12 19.86 -18.29
C LEU A 39 -11.42 19.39 -16.86
N LYS A 40 -11.45 18.07 -16.63
CA LYS A 40 -11.37 17.52 -15.27
C LYS A 40 -10.11 18.13 -14.64
N LYS A 41 -10.30 19.03 -13.69
CA LYS A 41 -9.21 19.71 -12.99
C LYS A 41 -8.41 18.63 -12.26
N ARG A 42 -7.13 18.46 -12.61
CA ARG A 42 -6.26 17.48 -11.93
C ARG A 42 -6.10 17.88 -10.47
N SER A 43 -6.29 16.94 -9.56
CA SER A 43 -6.20 17.15 -8.11
C SER A 43 -4.72 17.27 -7.68
N ASN A 44 -4.43 18.15 -6.74
CA ASN A 44 -3.12 18.24 -6.05
C ASN A 44 -3.09 17.43 -4.74
N GLU A 45 -4.09 16.57 -4.54
CA GLU A 45 -4.25 15.77 -3.33
C GLU A 45 -4.25 14.28 -3.62
N LEU A 46 -3.48 13.55 -2.82
CA LEU A 46 -3.52 12.09 -2.78
C LEU A 46 -4.33 11.66 -1.56
N ARG A 47 -5.19 10.67 -1.73
CA ARG A 47 -6.09 10.16 -0.69
C ARG A 47 -5.81 8.70 -0.41
N LEU A 48 -5.94 8.33 0.86
CA LEU A 48 -5.79 6.98 1.34
C LEU A 48 -6.82 6.74 2.45
N THR A 49 -7.56 5.65 2.35
CA THR A 49 -8.42 5.17 3.43
C THR A 49 -7.92 3.81 3.88
N ARG A 50 -7.86 3.59 5.19
CA ARG A 50 -7.52 2.31 5.82
C ARG A 50 -8.51 2.00 6.92
N VAL A 51 -8.80 0.73 7.12
CA VAL A 51 -9.55 0.26 8.28
C VAL A 51 -8.67 -0.73 9.02
N TYR A 52 -8.48 -0.49 10.31
CA TYR A 52 -7.73 -1.37 11.21
C TYR A 52 -8.70 -2.06 12.15
N ASP A 53 -8.48 -3.35 12.42
CA ASP A 53 -9.22 -4.12 13.43
C ASP A 53 -8.70 -3.81 14.84
N ALA A 54 -8.71 -2.53 15.19
CA ALA A 54 -8.21 -2.00 16.44
C ALA A 54 -9.02 -0.77 16.86
N PRO A 55 -9.22 -0.56 18.17
CA PRO A 55 -9.87 0.66 18.67
C PRO A 55 -9.00 1.88 18.37
N VAL A 56 -9.62 3.06 18.28
CA VAL A 56 -8.96 4.31 17.86
C VAL A 56 -7.83 4.68 18.79
N ARG A 57 -7.96 4.32 20.07
CA ARG A 57 -6.89 4.50 21.04
C ARG A 57 -5.61 3.77 20.65
N ALA A 58 -5.70 2.51 20.22
CA ALA A 58 -4.52 1.74 19.81
C ALA A 58 -3.89 2.31 18.54
N VAL A 59 -4.72 2.73 17.57
CA VAL A 59 -4.24 3.40 16.36
C VAL A 59 -3.56 4.72 16.71
N TRP A 60 -4.20 5.55 17.53
CA TRP A 60 -3.66 6.82 17.96
C TRP A 60 -2.34 6.67 18.74
N ASP A 61 -2.28 5.74 19.68
CA ASP A 61 -1.07 5.44 20.45
C ASP A 61 0.07 5.00 19.51
N ALA A 62 -0.22 4.19 18.48
CA ALA A 62 0.76 3.79 17.48
C ALA A 62 1.34 4.97 16.67
N TRP A 63 0.57 6.03 16.48
CA TRP A 63 0.98 7.26 15.79
C TRP A 63 1.76 8.25 16.68
N THR A 64 1.47 8.23 17.98
CA THR A 64 1.83 9.32 18.89
C THR A 64 2.92 8.96 19.87
N ILE A 65 3.01 7.69 20.28
CA ILE A 65 4.04 7.17 21.17
C ILE A 65 5.32 6.88 20.35
N PRO A 66 6.48 7.52 20.67
CA PRO A 66 7.73 7.34 19.94
C PRO A 66 8.12 5.88 19.72
N GLU A 67 8.04 5.07 20.79
CA GLU A 67 8.48 3.68 20.78
C GLU A 67 7.60 2.80 19.88
N GLN A 68 6.36 3.23 19.61
CA GLN A 68 5.45 2.54 18.69
C GLN A 68 5.63 3.00 17.24
N VAL A 69 5.72 4.31 16.99
CA VAL A 69 5.86 4.82 15.63
C VAL A 69 7.12 4.27 14.94
N GLU A 70 8.18 4.04 15.70
CA GLU A 70 9.43 3.44 15.21
C GLU A 70 9.29 2.01 14.71
N LYS A 71 8.27 1.26 15.16
CA LYS A 71 8.06 -0.13 14.75
C LYS A 71 7.52 -0.25 13.33
N TRP A 72 6.73 0.73 12.89
CA TRP A 72 5.95 0.60 11.66
C TRP A 72 6.17 1.72 10.64
N TRP A 73 6.64 2.90 11.06
CA TRP A 73 6.75 4.05 10.17
C TRP A 73 7.82 3.84 9.08
N GLY A 74 7.47 4.20 7.85
CA GLY A 74 8.29 4.03 6.66
C GLY A 74 8.03 2.74 5.88
N PRO A 75 8.44 2.68 4.60
CA PRO A 75 8.27 1.48 3.77
C PRO A 75 8.96 0.23 4.36
N ARG A 76 8.61 -0.96 3.87
CA ARG A 76 9.32 -2.19 4.28
C ARG A 76 10.82 -2.08 3.98
N GLY A 77 11.65 -2.56 4.90
CA GLY A 77 13.10 -2.44 4.86
C GLY A 77 13.65 -1.18 5.55
N PHE A 78 12.81 -0.17 5.82
CA PHE A 78 13.25 1.01 6.57
C PHE A 78 13.14 0.80 8.09
N THR A 79 14.05 1.42 8.83
CA THR A 79 13.95 1.59 10.29
C THR A 79 13.98 3.08 10.64
N ILE A 80 13.52 3.42 11.85
CA ILE A 80 13.39 4.80 12.31
C ILE A 80 14.15 4.96 13.61
N THR A 81 14.89 6.07 13.72
CA THR A 81 15.42 6.57 15.00
C THR A 81 14.77 7.91 15.30
N THR A 82 14.00 8.00 16.38
CA THR A 82 13.47 9.29 16.86
C THR A 82 14.49 10.00 17.72
N HIS A 83 14.80 11.25 17.36
CA HIS A 83 15.70 12.11 18.15
C HIS A 83 14.93 12.98 19.13
N ALA A 84 13.76 13.48 18.73
CA ALA A 84 12.86 14.26 19.57
C ALA A 84 11.44 14.23 19.00
N LYS A 85 10.41 14.12 19.85
CA LYS A 85 9.01 14.19 19.43
C LYS A 85 8.19 15.03 20.43
N ASP A 86 7.94 16.28 20.07
CA ASP A 86 7.08 17.21 20.81
C ASP A 86 5.68 17.22 20.17
N LEU A 87 4.81 16.31 20.63
CA LEU A 87 3.48 16.12 20.07
C LEU A 87 2.48 17.12 20.67
N ARG A 88 2.46 18.32 20.11
CA ARG A 88 1.46 19.37 20.39
C ARG A 88 1.36 20.30 19.19
N VAL A 89 0.35 21.15 19.16
CA VAL A 89 0.24 22.21 18.14
C VAL A 89 1.50 23.09 18.17
N GLY A 90 2.14 23.24 17.01
CA GLY A 90 3.40 23.96 16.83
C GLY A 90 4.66 23.18 17.20
N GLY A 91 4.52 21.99 17.82
CA GLY A 91 5.63 21.10 18.15
C GLY A 91 6.21 20.39 16.92
N THR A 92 7.32 19.68 17.11
CA THR A 92 8.04 19.00 16.02
C THR A 92 8.45 17.58 16.37
N TRP A 93 8.49 16.72 15.35
CA TRP A 93 9.10 15.40 15.40
C TRP A 93 10.33 15.38 14.50
N ARG A 94 11.49 15.07 15.10
CA ARG A 94 12.79 14.95 14.45
C ARG A 94 13.20 13.49 14.48
N TYR A 95 13.42 12.91 13.31
CA TYR A 95 13.77 11.50 13.19
C TYR A 95 14.63 11.26 11.96
N THR A 96 15.37 10.16 11.97
CA THR A 96 16.08 9.66 10.80
C THR A 96 15.37 8.41 10.30
N MET A 97 15.08 8.33 9.01
CA MET A 97 14.72 7.08 8.35
C MET A 97 15.99 6.44 7.80
N HIS A 98 16.26 5.19 8.16
CA HIS A 98 17.40 4.43 7.66
C HIS A 98 16.92 3.53 6.52
N GLY A 99 17.42 3.76 5.32
CA GLY A 99 17.11 2.95 4.14
C GLY A 99 17.82 1.59 4.15
N PRO A 100 17.26 0.57 3.49
CA PRO A 100 17.90 -0.73 3.36
C PRO A 100 19.20 -0.69 2.53
N ASP A 101 19.43 0.39 1.80
CA ASP A 101 20.66 0.71 1.07
C ASP A 101 21.75 1.35 1.96
N GLY A 102 21.46 1.54 3.25
CA GLY A 102 22.34 2.18 4.22
C GLY A 102 22.34 3.70 4.15
N VAL A 103 21.44 4.31 3.38
CA VAL A 103 21.31 5.78 3.30
C VAL A 103 20.39 6.28 4.41
N ASP A 104 20.84 7.31 5.11
CA ASP A 104 20.06 7.99 6.15
C ASP A 104 19.31 9.19 5.57
N TYR A 105 18.04 9.31 5.94
CA TYR A 105 17.15 10.39 5.54
C TYR A 105 16.65 11.14 6.79
N PRO A 106 17.33 12.24 7.18
CA PRO A 106 16.85 13.11 8.25
C PRO A 106 15.51 13.73 7.88
N ASN A 107 14.60 13.80 8.85
CA ASN A 107 13.27 14.35 8.66
C ASN A 107 12.87 15.24 9.85
N VAL A 108 12.19 16.34 9.53
CA VAL A 108 11.53 17.23 10.50
C VAL A 108 10.06 17.36 10.11
N THR A 109 9.19 16.90 10.99
CA THR A 109 7.74 17.03 10.89
C THR A 109 7.27 18.11 11.87
N LYS A 110 6.47 19.06 11.39
CA LYS A 110 5.82 20.08 12.22
C LYS A 110 4.33 19.80 12.38
N TYR A 111 3.83 19.83 13.61
CA TYR A 111 2.43 19.60 13.92
C TYR A 111 1.63 20.92 13.91
N PHE A 112 0.48 20.92 13.25
CA PHE A 112 -0.45 22.06 13.19
C PHE A 112 -1.75 21.79 13.92
N VAL A 113 -2.21 20.53 13.93
CA VAL A 113 -3.39 20.09 14.67
C VAL A 113 -3.04 18.79 15.37
N VAL A 114 -3.39 18.70 16.66
CA VAL A 114 -3.29 17.49 17.48
C VAL A 114 -4.57 17.40 18.29
N GLU A 115 -5.55 16.66 17.76
CA GLU A 115 -6.85 16.41 18.38
C GLU A 115 -6.91 14.92 18.74
N PRO A 116 -6.71 14.56 20.03
CA PRO A 116 -6.64 13.18 20.47
C PRO A 116 -7.77 12.31 19.93
N TYR A 117 -7.40 11.17 19.37
CA TYR A 117 -8.31 10.16 18.80
C TYR A 117 -9.14 10.62 17.60
N GLU A 118 -8.88 11.81 17.06
CA GLU A 118 -9.70 12.37 15.99
C GLU A 118 -8.85 12.81 14.80
N LYS A 119 -7.78 13.58 15.04
CA LYS A 119 -7.07 14.23 13.92
C LYS A 119 -5.65 14.63 14.22
N LEU A 120 -4.79 14.46 13.21
CA LEU A 120 -3.47 15.07 13.12
C LEU A 120 -3.33 15.83 11.80
N VAL A 121 -2.78 17.04 11.86
CA VAL A 121 -2.34 17.78 10.66
C VAL A 121 -0.87 18.12 10.84
N TYR A 122 -0.03 17.69 9.89
CA TYR A 122 1.41 17.87 10.00
C TYR A 122 2.09 17.97 8.64
N ASP A 123 3.26 18.62 8.60
CA ASP A 123 4.10 18.68 7.40
C ASP A 123 5.05 17.46 7.35
N HIS A 124 5.33 16.96 6.14
CA HIS A 124 6.16 15.77 5.93
C HIS A 124 7.23 15.98 4.85
N GLY A 125 8.35 15.27 4.97
CA GLY A 125 9.45 15.26 4.00
C GLY A 125 10.36 16.50 4.03
N GLY A 126 10.28 17.31 5.08
CA GLY A 126 11.18 18.45 5.29
C GLY A 126 12.40 18.10 6.13
N THR A 127 13.39 18.97 6.11
CA THR A 127 14.55 18.94 7.03
C THR A 127 14.68 20.31 7.72
N ASP A 128 15.75 20.53 8.48
CA ASP A 128 16.06 21.89 8.95
C ASP A 128 16.40 22.86 7.80
N ASP A 129 16.94 22.33 6.70
CA ASP A 129 17.46 23.11 5.58
C ASP A 129 16.51 23.14 4.37
N THR A 130 15.55 22.22 4.30
CA THR A 130 14.64 22.07 3.16
C THR A 130 13.18 22.13 3.59
N PRO A 131 12.32 22.84 2.84
CA PRO A 131 10.89 22.90 3.13
C PRO A 131 10.26 21.51 3.04
N PRO A 132 9.10 21.29 3.70
CA PRO A 132 8.37 20.04 3.59
C PRO A 132 7.85 19.82 2.17
N LEU A 133 7.73 18.55 1.79
CA LEU A 133 7.23 18.15 0.48
C LEU A 133 5.71 18.36 0.36
N PHE A 134 4.97 18.08 1.44
CA PHE A 134 3.52 18.17 1.47
C PHE A 134 2.98 18.23 2.90
N ARG A 135 1.71 18.64 3.01
CA ARG A 135 0.96 18.58 4.26
C ARG A 135 0.10 17.33 4.30
N VAL A 136 0.11 16.64 5.42
CA VAL A 136 -0.75 15.50 5.71
C VAL A 136 -1.85 15.94 6.66
N THR A 137 -3.09 15.59 6.32
CA THR A 137 -4.21 15.53 7.26
C THR A 137 -4.59 14.08 7.42
N VAL A 138 -4.57 13.56 8.66
CA VAL A 138 -5.10 12.24 8.98
C VAL A 138 -6.22 12.39 9.99
N THR A 139 -7.34 11.72 9.72
CA THR A 139 -8.50 11.64 10.60
C THR A 139 -8.77 10.20 10.99
N PHE A 140 -9.29 10.01 12.20
CA PHE A 140 -9.62 8.71 12.76
C PHE A 140 -11.09 8.69 13.17
N SER A 141 -11.79 7.63 12.83
CA SER A 141 -13.15 7.37 13.27
C SER A 141 -13.31 5.92 13.68
N GLU A 142 -13.87 5.67 14.87
CA GLU A 142 -14.11 4.32 15.36
C GLU A 142 -15.57 3.92 15.13
N GLU A 143 -15.78 2.70 14.59
CA GLU A 143 -17.07 2.04 14.61
C GLU A 143 -16.87 0.56 15.00
N ARG A 144 -17.59 0.11 16.03
CA ARG A 144 -17.62 -1.30 16.49
C ARG A 144 -16.21 -1.89 16.74
N GLY A 145 -15.34 -1.12 17.40
CA GLY A 145 -13.98 -1.54 17.73
C GLY A 145 -13.00 -1.55 16.55
N LYS A 146 -13.42 -1.09 15.37
CA LYS A 146 -12.57 -0.91 14.18
C LYS A 146 -12.38 0.57 13.90
N THR A 147 -11.17 0.95 13.51
CA THR A 147 -10.84 2.35 13.22
C THR A 147 -10.68 2.56 11.73
N THR A 148 -11.46 3.47 11.16
CA THR A 148 -11.21 4.03 9.84
C THR A 148 -10.23 5.19 9.98
N MET A 149 -9.12 5.10 9.25
CA MET A 149 -8.12 6.15 9.11
C MET A 149 -8.23 6.70 7.68
N GLU A 150 -8.55 7.98 7.55
CA GLU A 150 -8.52 8.69 6.28
C GLU A 150 -7.33 9.63 6.27
N MET A 151 -6.61 9.64 5.15
CA MET A 151 -5.44 10.48 4.98
C MET A 151 -5.53 11.24 3.66
N ILE A 152 -5.22 12.53 3.74
CA ILE A 152 -5.07 13.43 2.61
C ILE A 152 -3.65 13.99 2.64
N MET A 153 -2.92 13.79 1.55
CA MET A 153 -1.62 14.41 1.30
C MET A 153 -1.86 15.57 0.32
N SER A 154 -1.74 16.80 0.78
CA SER A 154 -1.97 18.01 -0.02
C SER A 154 -0.63 18.58 -0.51
N LEU A 155 -0.46 18.62 -1.83
CA LEU A 155 0.76 19.06 -2.50
C LEU A 155 0.57 20.44 -3.13
N ALA A 156 1.68 21.13 -3.43
CA ALA A 156 1.62 22.47 -4.00
C ALA A 156 0.94 22.52 -5.39
N THR A 157 1.12 21.48 -6.21
CA THR A 157 0.56 21.41 -7.57
C THR A 157 0.09 19.99 -7.92
N PRO A 158 -0.80 19.83 -8.91
CA PRO A 158 -1.17 18.53 -9.44
C PRO A 158 0.02 17.74 -10.00
N GLU A 159 1.00 18.41 -10.61
CA GLU A 159 2.21 17.78 -11.13
C GLU A 159 3.08 17.21 -9.99
N ALA A 160 3.19 17.93 -8.87
CA ALA A 160 3.86 17.42 -7.69
C ALA A 160 3.12 16.20 -7.12
N ALA A 161 1.78 16.21 -7.12
CA ALA A 161 0.98 15.07 -6.69
C ALA A 161 1.22 13.83 -7.57
N GLU A 162 1.28 14.01 -8.89
CA GLU A 162 1.60 12.93 -9.84
C GLU A 162 3.02 12.36 -9.62
N GLN A 163 4.00 13.23 -9.41
CA GLN A 163 5.39 12.81 -9.11
C GLN A 163 5.48 12.03 -7.79
N ILE A 164 4.85 12.54 -6.72
CA ILE A 164 4.85 11.88 -5.42
C ILE A 164 4.07 10.57 -5.46
N ALA A 165 2.94 10.49 -6.19
CA ALA A 165 2.24 9.23 -6.41
C ALA A 165 3.13 8.19 -7.10
N GLY A 166 3.89 8.60 -8.12
CA GLY A 166 4.88 7.75 -8.79
C GLY A 166 6.01 7.28 -7.85
N PHE A 167 6.51 8.16 -6.98
CA PHE A 167 7.51 7.79 -5.97
C PHE A 167 6.95 6.81 -4.93
N ILE A 168 5.75 7.09 -4.41
CA ILE A 168 5.03 6.21 -3.48
C ILE A 168 4.90 4.82 -4.10
N LYS A 169 4.40 4.71 -5.33
CA LYS A 169 4.27 3.41 -6.02
C LYS A 169 5.61 2.67 -6.11
N LYS A 170 6.70 3.35 -6.48
CA LYS A 170 8.04 2.76 -6.57
C LYS A 170 8.61 2.34 -5.21
N ALA A 171 8.31 3.08 -4.15
CA ALA A 171 8.79 2.83 -2.79
C ALA A 171 7.95 1.77 -2.04
N GLY A 172 7.12 0.98 -2.73
CA GLY A 172 6.27 -0.04 -2.10
C GLY A 172 4.89 0.45 -1.68
N GLY A 173 4.45 1.59 -2.22
CA GLY A 173 3.06 2.08 -2.28
C GLY A 173 2.37 2.27 -0.94
N HIS A 174 1.88 1.15 -0.40
CA HIS A 174 1.06 1.09 0.79
C HIS A 174 1.75 0.38 1.96
N ALA A 175 2.97 -0.10 1.76
CA ALA A 175 3.72 -0.92 2.71
C ALA A 175 3.83 -0.29 4.11
N THR A 176 3.98 1.04 4.20
CA THR A 176 3.98 1.75 5.50
C THR A 176 2.69 1.50 6.30
N TRP A 177 1.55 1.51 5.63
CA TRP A 177 0.23 1.33 6.26
C TRP A 177 -0.06 -0.13 6.56
N ASP A 178 0.47 -1.03 5.74
CA ASP A 178 0.44 -2.46 6.02
C ASP A 178 1.27 -2.80 7.26
N ARG A 179 2.42 -2.16 7.45
CA ARG A 179 3.22 -2.29 8.68
C ARG A 179 2.47 -1.78 9.92
N LEU A 180 1.66 -0.72 9.80
CA LEU A 180 0.80 -0.28 10.90
C LEU A 180 -0.24 -1.36 11.24
N ALA A 181 -0.87 -1.98 10.24
CA ALA A 181 -1.79 -3.08 10.48
C ALA A 181 -1.11 -4.27 11.19
N GLU A 182 0.10 -4.65 10.77
CA GLU A 182 0.88 -5.71 11.43
C GLU A 182 1.23 -5.36 12.89
N HIS A 183 1.67 -4.12 13.14
CA HIS A 183 1.98 -3.65 14.50
C HIS A 183 0.76 -3.70 15.41
N LEU A 184 -0.41 -3.28 14.91
CA LEU A 184 -1.66 -3.32 15.67
C LEU A 184 -2.10 -4.76 15.94
N GLU A 185 -2.02 -5.65 14.96
CA GLU A 185 -2.37 -7.08 15.13
C GLU A 185 -1.42 -7.77 16.12
N GLN A 186 -0.12 -7.47 16.04
CA GLN A 186 0.88 -7.99 16.96
C GLN A 186 0.63 -7.48 18.38
N ALA A 187 0.32 -6.19 18.55
CA ALA A 187 0.00 -5.63 19.86
C ALA A 187 -1.28 -6.24 20.45
N ALA A 188 -2.28 -6.54 19.61
CA ALA A 188 -3.56 -7.08 20.05
C ALA A 188 -3.51 -8.59 20.38
N THR A 189 -2.76 -9.38 19.59
CA THR A 189 -2.82 -10.85 19.66
C THR A 189 -1.50 -11.52 20.02
N GLY A 190 -0.39 -10.78 20.02
CA GLY A 190 0.96 -11.32 20.16
C GLY A 190 1.45 -12.08 18.93
N ARG A 191 0.62 -12.21 17.88
CA ARG A 191 0.97 -12.96 16.67
C ARG A 191 1.71 -12.08 15.67
N SER A 192 2.76 -12.63 15.09
CA SER A 192 3.44 -12.05 13.93
C SER A 192 2.66 -12.41 12.68
N THR A 193 2.03 -11.42 12.05
CA THR A 193 1.29 -11.60 10.79
C THR A 193 1.92 -10.79 9.67
N PHE A 194 1.70 -11.25 8.44
CA PHE A 194 1.93 -10.45 7.24
C PHE A 194 0.60 -9.84 6.82
N VAL A 195 0.59 -8.55 6.50
CA VAL A 195 -0.58 -7.88 5.96
C VAL A 195 -0.22 -7.19 4.64
N ILE A 196 -1.11 -7.25 3.67
CA ILE A 196 -1.07 -6.39 2.47
C ILE A 196 -2.47 -5.90 2.12
N ASN A 197 -2.60 -4.59 1.87
CA ASN A 197 -3.85 -3.96 1.49
C ASN A 197 -3.76 -3.33 0.10
N ARG A 198 -4.79 -3.56 -0.70
CA ARG A 198 -4.96 -2.91 -2.01
C ARG A 198 -6.42 -2.53 -2.22
N THR A 199 -6.62 -1.34 -2.76
CA THR A 199 -7.93 -0.89 -3.23
C THR A 199 -7.97 -1.07 -4.73
N PHE A 200 -9.06 -1.65 -5.23
CA PHE A 200 -9.32 -1.84 -6.65
C PHE A 200 -10.58 -1.05 -7.03
N ASP A 201 -10.53 -0.34 -8.15
CA ASP A 201 -11.68 0.38 -8.72
C ASP A 201 -12.62 -0.61 -9.46
N ALA A 202 -13.18 -1.55 -8.71
CA ALA A 202 -14.22 -2.46 -9.14
C ALA A 202 -15.20 -2.81 -8.00
N PRO A 203 -16.47 -3.14 -8.32
CA PRO A 203 -17.45 -3.60 -7.33
C PRO A 203 -17.02 -4.88 -6.61
N ILE A 204 -17.45 -5.03 -5.35
CA ILE A 204 -17.01 -6.13 -4.46
C ILE A 204 -17.29 -7.52 -5.02
N ALA A 205 -18.42 -7.71 -5.69
CA ALA A 205 -18.77 -8.99 -6.31
C ALA A 205 -17.75 -9.39 -7.39
N ARG A 206 -17.31 -8.44 -8.21
CA ARG A 206 -16.32 -8.69 -9.28
C ARG A 206 -14.95 -8.98 -8.70
N VAL A 207 -14.53 -8.24 -7.68
CA VAL A 207 -13.24 -8.50 -7.00
C VAL A 207 -13.26 -9.86 -6.30
N PHE A 208 -14.36 -10.20 -5.62
CA PHE A 208 -14.52 -11.50 -4.99
C PHE A 208 -14.47 -12.66 -5.99
N GLU A 209 -15.11 -12.50 -7.15
CA GLU A 209 -15.07 -13.49 -8.24
C GLU A 209 -13.64 -13.77 -8.74
N MET A 210 -12.77 -12.75 -8.76
CA MET A 210 -11.35 -12.91 -9.12
C MET A 210 -10.58 -13.83 -8.16
N TRP A 211 -11.07 -14.04 -6.93
CA TRP A 211 -10.53 -14.98 -5.95
C TRP A 211 -11.20 -16.35 -5.97
N THR A 212 -12.47 -16.44 -6.36
CA THR A 212 -13.25 -17.68 -6.25
C THR A 212 -13.46 -18.43 -7.55
N SER A 213 -13.19 -17.81 -8.71
CA SER A 213 -13.15 -18.48 -10.01
C SER A 213 -11.74 -19.02 -10.29
N PRO A 214 -11.55 -20.34 -10.49
CA PRO A 214 -10.25 -20.91 -10.84
C PRO A 214 -9.67 -20.29 -12.12
N GLU A 215 -10.52 -20.01 -13.12
CA GLU A 215 -10.08 -19.38 -14.37
C GLU A 215 -9.53 -17.98 -14.11
N HIS A 216 -10.22 -17.17 -13.31
CA HIS A 216 -9.78 -15.81 -13.02
C HIS A 216 -8.55 -15.79 -12.12
N LEU A 217 -8.54 -16.60 -11.07
CA LEU A 217 -7.44 -16.64 -10.10
C LEU A 217 -6.11 -17.02 -10.76
N ALA A 218 -6.12 -17.98 -11.69
CA ALA A 218 -4.94 -18.40 -12.43
C ALA A 218 -4.31 -17.30 -13.31
N ARG A 219 -5.07 -16.25 -13.66
CA ARG A 219 -4.60 -15.17 -14.54
C ARG A 219 -3.75 -14.12 -13.84
N TRP A 220 -3.79 -14.02 -12.51
CA TRP A 220 -3.15 -12.92 -11.79
C TRP A 220 -2.40 -13.33 -10.52
N LEU A 221 -2.73 -14.47 -9.90
CA LEU A 221 -2.12 -14.82 -8.60
C LEU A 221 -0.61 -15.06 -8.70
N ALA A 222 -0.16 -15.64 -9.81
CA ALA A 222 1.26 -15.93 -10.04
C ALA A 222 2.10 -14.64 -10.05
N PRO A 223 3.28 -14.62 -9.41
CA PRO A 223 4.19 -13.49 -9.52
C PRO A 223 4.55 -13.15 -10.97
N VAL A 224 4.86 -11.88 -11.23
CA VAL A 224 5.28 -11.39 -12.55
C VAL A 224 6.45 -12.24 -13.07
N GLY A 225 6.35 -12.69 -14.33
CA GLY A 225 7.35 -13.57 -14.96
C GLY A 225 7.13 -15.06 -14.71
N THR A 226 6.07 -15.44 -14.00
CA THR A 226 5.66 -16.84 -13.82
C THR A 226 4.25 -17.08 -14.35
N THR A 227 3.87 -18.34 -14.52
CA THR A 227 2.52 -18.75 -14.91
C THR A 227 1.93 -19.67 -13.85
N MET A 228 0.60 -19.61 -13.67
CA MET A 228 -0.11 -20.51 -12.76
C MET A 228 -1.13 -21.34 -13.53
N ARG A 229 -1.22 -22.63 -13.19
CA ARG A 229 -2.30 -23.51 -13.64
C ARG A 229 -2.81 -24.39 -12.51
N PHE A 230 -4.11 -24.62 -12.47
CA PHE A 230 -4.68 -25.64 -11.59
C PHE A 230 -4.38 -27.04 -12.15
N LEU A 231 -3.95 -27.94 -11.26
CA LEU A 231 -3.90 -29.38 -11.50
C LEU A 231 -5.22 -30.03 -11.04
N ARG A 232 -5.78 -29.50 -9.95
CA ARG A 232 -7.10 -29.83 -9.41
C ARG A 232 -7.69 -28.57 -8.78
N SER A 233 -8.95 -28.28 -9.04
CA SER A 233 -9.60 -27.08 -8.50
C SER A 233 -10.98 -27.34 -7.91
N GLU A 234 -11.07 -27.32 -6.59
CA GLU A 234 -12.34 -27.27 -5.85
C GLU A 234 -12.27 -26.10 -4.85
N ILE A 235 -12.75 -24.93 -5.26
CA ILE A 235 -12.81 -23.73 -4.42
C ILE A 235 -14.16 -23.73 -3.70
N ALA A 236 -14.22 -24.43 -2.56
CA ALA A 236 -15.39 -24.50 -1.69
C ALA A 236 -14.96 -24.83 -0.25
N PRO A 237 -15.75 -24.45 0.79
CA PRO A 237 -15.42 -24.79 2.17
C PRO A 237 -15.19 -26.31 2.36
N GLY A 238 -14.12 -26.67 3.05
CA GLY A 238 -13.68 -28.06 3.27
C GLY A 238 -13.07 -28.74 2.04
N LYS A 239 -12.86 -28.02 0.93
CA LYS A 239 -12.23 -28.54 -0.29
C LYS A 239 -10.84 -27.97 -0.48
N SER A 240 -10.08 -28.59 -1.38
CA SER A 240 -8.71 -28.18 -1.67
C SER A 240 -8.48 -27.98 -3.17
N THR A 241 -7.61 -27.04 -3.50
CA THR A 241 -7.01 -26.92 -4.83
C THR A 241 -5.55 -27.37 -4.79
N LEU A 242 -5.06 -27.83 -5.94
CA LEU A 242 -3.65 -28.06 -6.21
C LEU A 242 -3.30 -27.26 -7.47
N PHE A 243 -2.31 -26.40 -7.39
CA PHE A 243 -1.86 -25.60 -8.54
C PHE A 243 -0.35 -25.57 -8.63
N ALA A 244 0.13 -25.42 -9.86
CA ALA A 244 1.54 -25.27 -10.16
C ALA A 244 1.83 -23.81 -10.56
N ILE A 245 2.88 -23.23 -9.98
CA ILE A 245 3.48 -21.97 -10.43
C ILE A 245 4.78 -22.31 -11.15
N THR A 246 4.87 -21.99 -12.44
CA THR A 246 6.02 -22.29 -13.28
C THR A 246 6.78 -21.02 -13.64
N GLY A 247 8.08 -21.00 -13.38
CA GLY A 247 9.00 -19.94 -13.76
C GLY A 247 10.31 -20.47 -14.36
N ALA A 248 11.33 -19.62 -14.44
CA ALA A 248 12.62 -19.96 -15.05
C ALA A 248 13.38 -21.10 -14.33
N HIS A 249 13.12 -21.30 -13.03
CA HIS A 249 13.78 -22.30 -12.20
C HIS A 249 12.95 -23.60 -12.03
N GLY A 250 11.90 -23.78 -12.84
CA GLY A 250 11.02 -24.95 -12.78
C GLY A 250 9.64 -24.63 -12.20
N ALA A 251 8.91 -25.69 -11.86
CA ALA A 251 7.56 -25.61 -11.33
C ALA A 251 7.54 -25.89 -9.82
N MET A 252 6.75 -25.11 -9.11
CA MET A 252 6.49 -25.27 -7.68
C MET A 252 5.02 -25.61 -7.51
N HIS A 253 4.70 -26.61 -6.67
CA HIS A 253 3.33 -27.03 -6.42
C HIS A 253 2.85 -26.48 -5.08
N VAL A 254 1.63 -25.94 -5.08
CA VAL A 254 0.99 -25.40 -3.90
C VAL A 254 -0.39 -26.04 -3.76
N ARG A 255 -0.64 -26.57 -2.57
CA ARG A 255 -1.97 -27.03 -2.15
C ARG A 255 -2.61 -25.95 -1.29
N ALA A 256 -3.85 -25.61 -1.58
CA ALA A 256 -4.64 -24.69 -0.78
C ALA A 256 -5.95 -25.37 -0.33
N GLU A 257 -6.16 -25.47 0.98
CA GLU A 257 -7.37 -26.00 1.61
C GLU A 257 -8.26 -24.83 2.07
N TYR A 258 -9.47 -24.74 1.54
CA TYR A 258 -10.40 -23.65 1.83
C TYR A 258 -11.20 -23.96 3.10
N LEU A 259 -10.92 -23.22 4.17
CA LEU A 259 -11.56 -23.41 5.47
C LEU A 259 -12.91 -22.69 5.55
N ALA A 260 -13.02 -21.50 4.95
CA ALA A 260 -14.25 -20.72 4.91
C ALA A 260 -14.32 -19.86 3.64
N ILE A 261 -15.52 -19.77 3.06
CA ILE A 261 -15.84 -18.85 1.97
C ILE A 261 -17.18 -18.22 2.30
N GLU A 262 -17.19 -16.91 2.49
CA GLU A 262 -18.38 -16.14 2.87
C GLU A 262 -18.58 -15.03 1.83
N PRO A 263 -19.34 -15.30 0.75
CA PRO A 263 -19.50 -14.33 -0.31
C PRO A 263 -20.22 -13.04 0.13
N PRO A 264 -19.84 -11.86 -0.39
CA PRO A 264 -18.62 -11.57 -1.14
C PRO A 264 -17.49 -11.05 -0.23
N ARG A 265 -17.53 -11.38 1.08
CA ARG A 265 -16.79 -10.66 2.13
C ARG A 265 -15.50 -11.32 2.58
N ARG A 266 -15.39 -12.65 2.51
CA ARG A 266 -14.27 -13.36 3.11
C ARG A 266 -13.94 -14.68 2.42
N VAL A 267 -12.64 -14.94 2.29
CA VAL A 267 -12.08 -16.25 1.91
C VAL A 267 -10.96 -16.57 2.89
N VAL A 268 -10.99 -17.77 3.47
CA VAL A 268 -9.95 -18.30 4.35
C VAL A 268 -9.46 -19.62 3.81
N TYR A 269 -8.15 -19.75 3.60
CA TYR A 269 -7.55 -21.00 3.15
C TYR A 269 -6.17 -21.21 3.78
N ALA A 270 -5.85 -22.46 4.11
CA ALA A 270 -4.51 -22.86 4.49
C ALA A 270 -3.73 -23.25 3.23
N GLN A 271 -2.54 -22.69 3.04
CA GLN A 271 -1.68 -22.99 1.91
C GLN A 271 -0.37 -23.66 2.34
N GLN A 272 0.11 -24.57 1.49
CA GLN A 272 1.32 -25.36 1.72
C GLN A 272 2.02 -25.66 0.40
N PHE A 273 3.34 -25.56 0.38
CA PHE A 273 4.16 -26.10 -0.71
C PHE A 273 4.18 -27.63 -0.62
N VAL A 274 4.06 -28.30 -1.76
CA VAL A 274 4.04 -29.76 -1.82
C VAL A 274 4.93 -30.30 -2.93
N ASP A 275 5.32 -31.57 -2.80
CA ASP A 275 6.00 -32.31 -3.86
C ASP A 275 5.00 -32.90 -4.89
N GLU A 276 5.52 -33.64 -5.87
CA GLU A 276 4.69 -34.29 -6.91
C GLU A 276 3.70 -35.33 -6.38
N HIS A 277 3.87 -35.78 -5.13
CA HIS A 277 2.99 -36.74 -4.44
C HIS A 277 2.06 -36.04 -3.44
N GLU A 278 1.92 -34.70 -3.52
CA GLU A 278 1.13 -33.86 -2.62
C GLU A 278 1.57 -33.92 -1.14
N ARG A 279 2.83 -34.30 -0.87
CA ARG A 279 3.39 -34.29 0.49
C ARG A 279 4.00 -32.92 0.80
N PRO A 280 3.97 -32.45 2.06
CA PRO A 280 4.58 -31.18 2.44
C PRO A 280 6.03 -31.07 1.96
N ALA A 281 6.37 -29.94 1.35
CA ALA A 281 7.70 -29.62 0.85
C ALA A 281 8.17 -28.27 1.44
N PRO A 282 9.49 -28.06 1.57
CA PRO A 282 10.03 -26.78 2.03
C PRO A 282 9.63 -25.62 1.12
N ALA A 283 9.52 -24.42 1.70
CA ALA A 283 9.32 -23.21 0.92
C ALA A 283 10.55 -22.95 0.04
N PRO A 284 10.36 -22.69 -1.26
CA PRO A 284 11.47 -22.42 -2.18
C PRO A 284 12.31 -21.21 -1.72
N GLY A 285 13.61 -21.43 -1.54
CA GLY A 285 14.55 -20.37 -1.15
C GLY A 285 14.54 -20.01 0.33
N ALA A 286 13.84 -20.75 1.19
CA ALA A 286 13.87 -20.56 2.64
C ALA A 286 14.27 -21.87 3.35
N ASP A 287 15.37 -21.84 4.09
CA ASP A 287 15.89 -23.00 4.83
C ASP A 287 15.00 -23.36 6.04
N THR A 288 14.31 -22.37 6.61
CA THR A 288 13.45 -22.51 7.78
C THR A 288 12.21 -21.65 7.56
N TRP A 289 11.09 -22.28 7.25
CA TRP A 289 9.84 -21.59 6.97
C TRP A 289 8.64 -22.44 7.43
N PRO A 290 7.58 -21.84 7.99
CA PRO A 290 6.41 -22.60 8.41
C PRO A 290 5.82 -23.45 7.29
N ALA A 291 5.60 -24.73 7.57
CA ALA A 291 5.08 -25.68 6.58
C ALA A 291 3.67 -25.34 6.08
N THR A 292 2.89 -24.56 6.82
CA THR A 292 1.55 -24.12 6.42
C THR A 292 1.33 -22.67 6.83
N LEU A 293 0.78 -21.89 5.92
CA LEU A 293 0.35 -20.52 6.16
C LEU A 293 -1.17 -20.44 6.05
N LEU A 294 -1.83 -19.83 7.04
CA LEU A 294 -3.23 -19.45 6.95
C LEU A 294 -3.31 -18.13 6.21
N MET A 295 -4.13 -18.11 5.15
CA MET A 295 -4.42 -16.95 4.34
C MET A 295 -5.85 -16.51 4.62
N THR A 296 -6.03 -15.29 5.10
CA THR A 296 -7.34 -14.66 5.28
C THR A 296 -7.44 -13.48 4.33
N VAL A 297 -8.41 -13.52 3.42
CA VAL A 297 -8.71 -12.45 2.47
C VAL A 297 -10.05 -11.83 2.82
N LEU A 298 -10.04 -10.56 3.19
CA LEU A 298 -11.23 -9.77 3.48
C LEU A 298 -11.48 -8.79 2.33
N PHE A 299 -12.73 -8.70 1.92
CA PHE A 299 -13.21 -7.78 0.89
C PHE A 299 -14.13 -6.76 1.56
N THR A 300 -13.77 -5.49 1.48
CA THR A 300 -14.56 -4.38 2.02
C THR A 300 -14.99 -3.47 0.89
N GLU A 301 -16.29 -3.28 0.74
CA GLU A 301 -16.84 -2.25 -0.13
C GLU A 301 -16.54 -0.88 0.47
N GLU A 302 -15.77 -0.05 -0.24
CA GLU A 302 -15.50 1.34 0.15
C GLU A 302 -16.50 2.29 -0.52
N THR A 303 -16.84 2.00 -1.78
CA THR A 303 -17.96 2.59 -2.53
C THR A 303 -18.54 1.51 -3.46
N PRO A 304 -19.71 1.71 -4.09
CA PRO A 304 -20.28 0.72 -5.01
C PRO A 304 -19.33 0.29 -6.16
N GLU A 305 -18.41 1.17 -6.55
CA GLU A 305 -17.42 0.94 -7.61
C GLU A 305 -16.01 0.65 -7.10
N ARG A 306 -15.80 0.55 -5.78
CA ARG A 306 -14.46 0.42 -5.19
C ARG A 306 -14.43 -0.57 -4.03
N THR A 307 -13.49 -1.50 -4.13
CA THR A 307 -13.31 -2.56 -3.13
C THR A 307 -11.90 -2.57 -2.61
N ARG A 308 -11.76 -2.59 -1.29
CA ARG A 308 -10.51 -2.88 -0.62
C ARG A 308 -10.38 -4.37 -0.34
N VAL A 309 -9.23 -4.93 -0.69
CA VAL A 309 -8.80 -6.27 -0.30
C VAL A 309 -7.73 -6.13 0.79
N THR A 310 -7.97 -6.81 1.92
CA THR A 310 -6.99 -7.00 2.98
C THR A 310 -6.62 -8.47 3.00
N LEU A 311 -5.36 -8.79 2.67
CA LEU A 311 -4.82 -10.15 2.77
C LEU A 311 -3.91 -10.22 3.98
N THR A 312 -4.24 -11.13 4.90
CA THR A 312 -3.43 -11.48 6.06
C THR A 312 -2.87 -12.88 5.88
N SER A 313 -1.60 -13.07 6.20
CA SER A 313 -0.95 -14.38 6.25
C SER A 313 -0.29 -14.59 7.61
N GLU A 314 -0.45 -15.79 8.16
CA GLU A 314 0.18 -16.17 9.43
C GLU A 314 0.55 -17.67 9.45
N PRO A 315 1.56 -18.07 10.23
CA PRO A 315 1.85 -19.49 10.46
C PRO A 315 0.62 -20.23 11.00
N HIS A 316 0.35 -21.42 10.47
CA HIS A 316 -0.82 -22.21 10.83
C HIS A 316 -0.46 -23.64 11.20
N GLY A 317 -1.09 -24.16 12.26
CA GLY A 317 -0.75 -25.47 12.81
C GLY A 317 0.50 -25.42 13.70
N VAL A 318 1.26 -26.51 13.70
CA VAL A 318 2.47 -26.63 14.53
C VAL A 318 3.65 -25.99 13.80
N ALA A 319 4.23 -24.94 14.38
CA ALA A 319 5.46 -24.31 13.93
C ALA A 319 6.44 -24.21 15.10
N SER A 320 7.71 -24.50 14.83
CA SER A 320 8.81 -24.33 15.77
C SER A 320 9.14 -22.86 16.01
N ALA A 321 9.81 -22.56 17.12
CA ALA A 321 10.27 -21.20 17.41
C ALA A 321 11.15 -20.63 16.27
N ALA A 322 12.02 -21.46 15.69
CA ALA A 322 12.87 -21.07 14.56
C ALA A 322 12.05 -20.71 13.32
N GLU A 323 10.99 -21.44 13.01
CA GLU A 323 10.09 -21.13 11.88
C GLU A 323 9.30 -19.84 12.13
N LEU A 324 8.84 -19.60 13.36
CA LEU A 324 8.14 -18.36 13.72
C LEU A 324 9.06 -17.13 13.64
N GLU A 325 10.31 -17.27 14.07
CA GLU A 325 11.34 -16.24 13.94
C GLU A 325 11.69 -15.97 12.47
N ALA A 326 11.87 -17.03 11.68
CA ALA A 326 12.14 -16.91 10.25
C ALA A 326 10.98 -16.23 9.51
N PHE A 327 9.73 -16.64 9.77
CA PHE A 327 8.55 -15.96 9.24
C PHE A 327 8.57 -14.47 9.62
N THR A 328 8.84 -14.15 10.88
CA THR A 328 8.88 -12.76 11.35
C THR A 328 9.91 -11.92 10.60
N ARG A 329 11.09 -12.48 10.34
CA ARG A 329 12.20 -11.81 9.66
C ARG A 329 11.96 -11.67 8.16
N GLU A 330 11.39 -12.68 7.52
CA GLU A 330 11.42 -12.82 6.06
C GLU A 330 10.06 -12.55 5.38
N ARG A 331 8.95 -12.48 6.14
CA ARG A 331 7.59 -12.20 5.59
C ARG A 331 7.50 -10.91 4.76
N ALA A 332 8.36 -9.92 5.03
CA ALA A 332 8.41 -8.70 4.24
C ALA A 332 8.71 -8.96 2.76
N GLY A 333 9.42 -10.05 2.43
CA GLY A 333 9.70 -10.48 1.05
C GLY A 333 8.44 -10.86 0.28
N MET A 334 7.36 -11.26 0.96
CA MET A 334 6.07 -11.60 0.33
C MET A 334 5.43 -10.39 -0.36
N THR A 335 5.74 -9.16 0.08
CA THR A 335 5.18 -7.93 -0.52
C THR A 335 5.51 -7.80 -1.99
N LEU A 336 6.73 -8.12 -2.42
CA LEU A 336 7.10 -7.96 -3.84
C LEU A 336 6.29 -8.91 -4.72
N GLY A 337 6.13 -10.17 -4.29
CA GLY A 337 5.30 -11.16 -4.98
C GLY A 337 3.85 -10.68 -5.12
N PHE A 338 3.20 -10.33 -4.02
CA PHE A 338 1.80 -9.89 -4.04
C PHE A 338 1.59 -8.55 -4.73
N THR A 339 2.53 -7.60 -4.64
CA THR A 339 2.41 -6.31 -5.33
C THR A 339 2.36 -6.52 -6.84
N GLY A 340 3.22 -7.38 -7.39
CA GLY A 340 3.19 -7.74 -8.80
C GLY A 340 1.87 -8.42 -9.20
N SER A 341 1.41 -9.40 -8.41
CA SER A 341 0.12 -10.08 -8.65
C SER A 341 -1.07 -9.10 -8.61
N PHE A 342 -1.07 -8.16 -7.67
CA PHE A 342 -2.11 -7.14 -7.55
C PHE A 342 -2.08 -6.10 -8.67
N ASP A 343 -0.91 -5.77 -9.22
CA ASP A 343 -0.83 -4.92 -10.41
C ASP A 343 -1.46 -5.61 -11.64
N VAL A 344 -1.26 -6.93 -11.80
CA VAL A 344 -1.93 -7.70 -12.87
C VAL A 344 -3.45 -7.73 -12.63
N LEU A 345 -3.88 -7.97 -11.39
CA LEU A 345 -5.29 -7.97 -11.03
C LEU A 345 -5.95 -6.60 -11.28
N GLU A 346 -5.29 -5.51 -10.92
CA GLU A 346 -5.76 -4.14 -11.19
C GLU A 346 -5.99 -3.93 -12.70
N ALA A 347 -5.06 -4.38 -13.54
CA ALA A 347 -5.21 -4.31 -15.00
C ALA A 347 -6.37 -5.17 -15.52
N LEU A 348 -6.64 -6.34 -14.95
CA LEU A 348 -7.77 -7.20 -15.32
C LEU A 348 -9.13 -6.64 -14.88
N LEU A 349 -9.15 -5.87 -13.79
CA LEU A 349 -10.36 -5.23 -13.26
C LEU A 349 -10.70 -3.92 -13.97
N ALA A 350 -9.73 -3.30 -14.64
CA ALA A 350 -9.94 -2.08 -15.40
C ALA A 350 -11.12 -2.21 -16.39
N PRO A 351 -11.92 -1.14 -16.60
CA PRO A 351 -13.00 -1.16 -17.58
C PRO A 351 -12.46 -1.47 -18.98
N ALA A 352 -13.23 -2.23 -19.79
CA ALA A 352 -12.85 -2.66 -21.14
C ALA A 352 -12.72 -1.51 -22.20
N HIS A 353 -12.58 -0.26 -21.78
CA HIS A 353 -12.48 0.93 -22.64
C HIS A 353 -11.20 1.74 -22.40
N ALA A 354 -10.13 1.10 -21.93
CA ALA A 354 -8.82 1.70 -21.76
C ALA A 354 -7.69 0.90 -22.45
N ALA A 355 -7.98 0.30 -23.60
CA ALA A 355 -7.00 -0.32 -24.49
C ALA A 355 -7.02 0.36 -25.86
#